data_AF-A0A933YEA8-F1
#
_entry.id   AF-A0A933YEA8-F1
#
_cell.length_a   1.000
_cell.length_b   1.000
_cell.length_c   1.000
_cell.angle_alpha   90.00
_cell.angle_beta   90.00
_cell.angle_gamma   90.00
#
_symmetry.space_group_name_H-M   'P 1'
#
loop_
_entity.id
_entity.type
_entity.pdbx_description
1 polymer ?
#
loop_
_entity_poly.entity_id
_entity_poly.type
_entity_poly.pdbx_seq_one_letter_code
_entity_poly.pdbx_strand_id
1 'polypeptide(L)'
;MMLQDGIKILCIEAGDESFNRIESHLNRYEKVKFTITRRRTGQSGIEELEKNSNYDIVLMHHNLPGLDGLRTLSEFNLRNDATPVVFLAVHEDTGLAVEAMKLGAADFLTNEDISSPVFPQTLVGIVEKTRLNKEFSQLETKKRRLEAMQEFVLKIASRIESPLVEMRTIASELLQQERDEKAQKYLQLIAHNLDRLEEKMKKLKNLQDDKTVQYIKDIKMVDLS
;
A
#
# COMPACT_ATOMS: atom_id res chain seq x y z
N MET A 1 -9.82 -1.30 -15.95
CA MET A 1 -9.75 -2.64 -16.59
C MET A 1 -8.63 -3.45 -15.93
N MET A 2 -8.90 -4.10 -14.80
CA MET A 2 -7.88 -4.84 -14.01
C MET A 2 -8.51 -6.01 -13.22
N LEU A 3 -9.40 -6.78 -13.86
CA LEU A 3 -9.95 -8.06 -13.37
C LEU A 3 -9.82 -9.14 -14.47
N GLN A 4 -8.79 -9.04 -15.32
CA GLN A 4 -8.63 -9.91 -16.49
C GLN A 4 -8.38 -11.38 -16.12
N ASP A 5 -7.81 -11.64 -14.93
CA ASP A 5 -7.55 -13.00 -14.42
C ASP A 5 -8.73 -13.61 -13.65
N GLY A 6 -9.86 -12.87 -13.52
CA GLY A 6 -11.01 -13.24 -12.70
C GLY A 6 -10.84 -12.97 -11.21
N ILE A 7 -11.86 -13.33 -10.42
CA ILE A 7 -11.89 -13.20 -8.94
C ILE A 7 -11.88 -14.60 -8.32
N LYS A 8 -10.95 -14.85 -7.40
CA LYS A 8 -10.82 -16.09 -6.63
C LYS A 8 -11.52 -15.96 -5.29
N ILE A 9 -12.49 -16.84 -5.06
CA ILE A 9 -13.33 -16.86 -3.86
C ILE A 9 -13.02 -18.11 -3.04
N LEU A 10 -12.75 -17.93 -1.74
CA LEU A 10 -12.86 -19.02 -0.77
C LEU A 10 -14.28 -18.97 -0.17
N CYS A 11 -15.10 -19.99 -0.43
CA CYS A 11 -16.45 -20.09 0.09
C CYS A 11 -16.52 -21.14 1.20
N ILE A 12 -16.78 -20.69 2.43
CA ILE A 12 -16.87 -21.51 3.63
C ILE A 12 -18.36 -21.69 3.94
N GLU A 13 -18.95 -22.78 3.43
CA GLU A 13 -20.38 -23.06 3.46
C GLU A 13 -20.63 -24.58 3.50
N ALA A 14 -21.32 -25.03 4.55
CA ALA A 14 -21.68 -26.42 4.77
C ALA A 14 -22.90 -26.87 3.93
N GLY A 15 -23.87 -25.98 3.72
CA GLY A 15 -25.14 -26.25 3.05
C GLY A 15 -25.05 -26.24 1.52
N ASP A 16 -25.53 -27.31 0.87
CA ASP A 16 -25.45 -27.44 -0.58
C ASP A 16 -26.37 -26.49 -1.35
N GLU A 17 -27.56 -26.18 -0.84
CA GLU A 17 -28.48 -25.26 -1.51
C GLU A 17 -27.92 -23.82 -1.56
N SER A 18 -27.41 -23.32 -0.44
CA SER A 18 -26.75 -22.01 -0.33
C SER A 18 -25.57 -21.91 -1.29
N PHE A 19 -24.68 -22.90 -1.28
CA PHE A 19 -23.53 -22.94 -2.17
C PHE A 19 -23.93 -22.96 -3.66
N ASN A 20 -24.87 -23.82 -4.05
CA ASN A 20 -25.34 -23.93 -5.43
C ASN A 20 -25.99 -22.61 -5.91
N ARG A 21 -26.63 -21.87 -5.00
CA ARG A 21 -27.21 -20.55 -5.28
C ARG A 21 -26.12 -19.51 -5.57
N ILE A 22 -25.11 -19.42 -4.70
CA ILE A 22 -23.92 -18.56 -4.88
C ILE A 22 -23.24 -18.87 -6.21
N GLU A 23 -22.94 -20.14 -6.47
CA GLU A 23 -22.30 -20.60 -7.70
C GLU A 23 -23.15 -20.27 -8.95
N SER A 24 -24.46 -20.48 -8.90
CA SER A 24 -25.38 -20.14 -10.00
C SER A 24 -25.44 -18.64 -10.29
N HIS A 25 -25.44 -17.76 -9.28
CA HIS A 25 -25.44 -16.31 -9.50
C HIS A 25 -24.10 -15.82 -10.06
N LEU A 26 -22.98 -16.34 -9.57
CA LEU A 26 -21.64 -15.94 -10.03
C LEU A 26 -21.33 -16.47 -11.44
N ASN A 27 -21.71 -17.70 -11.77
CA ASN A 27 -21.51 -18.28 -13.10
C ASN A 27 -22.34 -17.59 -14.20
N ARG A 28 -23.43 -16.91 -13.85
CA ARG A 28 -24.26 -16.12 -14.79
C ARG A 28 -23.74 -14.69 -15.02
N TYR A 29 -22.67 -14.27 -14.34
CA TYR A 29 -22.16 -12.90 -14.45
C TYR A 29 -21.08 -12.76 -15.53
N GLU A 30 -21.48 -12.35 -16.72
CA GLU A 30 -20.61 -12.31 -17.91
C GLU A 30 -19.42 -11.33 -17.82
N LYS A 31 -19.50 -10.29 -16.97
CA LYS A 31 -18.50 -9.21 -16.93
C LYS A 31 -17.17 -9.61 -16.27
N VAL A 32 -17.20 -10.58 -15.35
CA VAL A 32 -16.04 -11.01 -14.55
C VAL A 32 -16.17 -12.51 -14.26
N LYS A 33 -15.13 -13.27 -14.57
CA LYS A 33 -15.07 -14.70 -14.22
C LYS A 33 -14.80 -14.88 -12.73
N PHE A 34 -15.60 -15.70 -12.05
CA PHE A 34 -15.32 -16.14 -10.68
C PHE A 34 -14.73 -17.55 -10.67
N THR A 35 -13.87 -17.84 -9.70
CA THR A 35 -13.35 -19.19 -9.41
C THR A 35 -13.56 -19.45 -7.93
N ILE A 36 -14.36 -20.46 -7.58
CA ILE A 36 -14.80 -20.71 -6.20
C ILE A 36 -14.13 -21.97 -5.67
N THR A 37 -13.38 -21.87 -4.58
CA THR A 37 -12.94 -23.01 -3.78
C THR A 37 -13.88 -23.16 -2.58
N ARG A 38 -14.54 -24.31 -2.46
CA ARG A 38 -15.45 -24.58 -1.33
C ARG A 38 -14.76 -25.27 -0.17
N ARG A 39 -15.06 -24.84 1.05
CA ARG A 39 -14.77 -25.52 2.32
C ARG A 39 -16.07 -25.62 3.12
N ARG A 40 -16.24 -26.68 3.94
CA ARG A 40 -17.51 -26.96 4.66
C ARG A 40 -17.44 -26.71 6.17
N THR A 41 -16.26 -26.42 6.72
CA THR A 41 -16.04 -26.12 8.14
C THR A 41 -15.10 -24.92 8.27
N GLY A 42 -15.22 -24.13 9.33
CA GLY A 42 -14.32 -23.01 9.61
C GLY A 42 -12.85 -23.44 9.63
N GLN A 43 -12.55 -24.55 10.33
CA GLN A 43 -11.23 -25.18 10.40
C GLN A 43 -10.66 -25.49 9.00
N SER A 44 -11.45 -26.10 8.11
CA SER A 44 -11.02 -26.38 6.73
C SER A 44 -10.83 -25.12 5.87
N GLY A 45 -11.44 -23.99 6.26
CA GLY A 45 -11.19 -22.67 5.67
C GLY A 45 -9.87 -22.05 6.14
N ILE A 46 -9.57 -22.13 7.44
CA ILE A 46 -8.28 -21.70 8.03
C ILE A 46 -7.13 -22.43 7.33
N GLU A 47 -7.20 -23.77 7.28
CA GLU A 47 -6.19 -24.61 6.63
C GLU A 47 -6.03 -24.36 5.12
N GLU A 48 -7.05 -23.80 4.46
CA GLU A 48 -6.98 -23.46 3.04
C GLU A 48 -6.24 -22.15 2.82
N LEU A 49 -6.49 -21.12 3.64
CA LEU A 49 -5.72 -19.87 3.59
C LEU A 49 -4.25 -20.09 3.95
N GLU A 50 -3.96 -20.94 4.94
CA GLU A 50 -2.58 -21.33 5.30
C GLU A 50 -1.81 -21.95 4.12
N LYS A 51 -2.49 -22.76 3.30
CA LYS A 51 -1.89 -23.45 2.14
C LYS A 51 -1.87 -22.58 0.88
N ASN A 52 -2.80 -21.63 0.77
CA ASN A 52 -3.04 -20.84 -0.44
C ASN A 52 -3.64 -19.47 -0.11
N SER A 53 -2.78 -18.47 0.07
CA SER A 53 -3.18 -17.08 0.37
C SER A 53 -3.62 -16.25 -0.86
N ASN A 54 -3.93 -16.89 -2.00
CA ASN A 54 -4.23 -16.20 -3.26
C ASN A 54 -5.73 -16.03 -3.52
N TYR A 55 -6.50 -15.70 -2.47
CA TYR A 55 -7.93 -15.41 -2.56
C TYR A 55 -8.18 -13.89 -2.51
N ASP A 56 -9.04 -13.42 -3.41
CA ASP A 56 -9.43 -12.01 -3.51
C ASP A 56 -10.53 -11.64 -2.50
N ILE A 57 -11.32 -12.63 -2.09
CA ILE A 57 -12.43 -12.50 -1.14
C ILE A 57 -12.76 -13.86 -0.49
N VAL A 58 -13.17 -13.82 0.78
CA VAL A 58 -13.78 -14.96 1.47
C VAL A 58 -15.28 -14.72 1.60
N LEU A 59 -16.10 -15.72 1.28
CA LEU A 59 -17.50 -15.79 1.68
C LEU A 59 -17.62 -16.79 2.82
N MET A 60 -18.18 -16.40 3.95
CA MET A 60 -18.22 -17.24 5.15
C MET A 60 -19.60 -17.28 5.78
N HIS A 61 -20.21 -18.46 5.80
CA HIS A 61 -21.50 -18.65 6.47
C HIS A 61 -21.36 -18.52 8.01
N HIS A 62 -22.35 -17.91 8.65
CA HIS A 62 -22.34 -17.70 10.10
C HIS A 62 -22.39 -19.02 10.90
N ASN A 63 -23.26 -19.94 10.48
CA ASN A 63 -23.45 -21.23 11.13
C ASN A 63 -22.62 -22.28 10.39
N LEU A 64 -21.48 -22.64 10.97
CA LEU A 64 -20.56 -23.64 10.46
C LEU A 64 -20.40 -24.79 11.46
N PRO A 65 -20.31 -26.05 10.99
CA PRO A 65 -20.10 -27.18 11.87
C PRO A 65 -18.70 -27.13 12.51
N GLY A 66 -18.66 -27.33 13.83
CA GLY A 66 -17.43 -27.29 14.64
C GLY A 66 -17.08 -25.88 15.09
N LEU A 67 -16.30 -25.16 14.27
CA LEU A 67 -15.92 -23.77 14.53
C LEU A 67 -16.93 -22.84 13.83
N ASP A 68 -17.64 -22.02 14.61
CA ASP A 68 -18.61 -21.05 14.08
C ASP A 68 -17.95 -19.94 13.25
N GLY A 69 -18.75 -19.23 12.46
CA GLY A 69 -18.24 -18.20 11.54
C GLY A 69 -17.56 -17.03 12.25
N LEU A 70 -18.05 -16.59 13.41
CA LEU A 70 -17.46 -15.45 14.14
C LEU A 70 -16.09 -15.81 14.73
N ARG A 71 -15.94 -17.01 15.30
CA ARG A 71 -14.64 -17.52 15.75
C ARG A 71 -13.68 -17.72 14.59
N THR A 72 -14.18 -18.23 13.46
CA THR A 72 -13.37 -18.38 12.24
C THR A 72 -12.87 -17.02 11.73
N LEU A 73 -13.70 -15.98 11.76
CA LEU A 73 -13.31 -14.60 11.44
C LEU A 73 -12.24 -14.06 12.40
N SER A 74 -12.41 -14.31 13.70
CA SER A 74 -11.41 -13.93 14.72
C SER A 74 -10.06 -14.60 14.46
N GLU A 75 -10.04 -15.90 14.13
CA GLU A 75 -8.82 -16.63 13.77
C GLU A 75 -8.15 -16.06 12.51
N PHE A 76 -8.92 -15.71 11.47
CA PHE A 76 -8.40 -15.09 10.25
C PHE A 76 -7.71 -13.74 10.54
N ASN A 77 -8.33 -12.89 11.36
CA ASN A 77 -7.75 -11.59 11.72
C ASN A 77 -6.47 -11.72 12.55
N LEU A 78 -6.42 -12.68 13.49
CA LEU A 78 -5.22 -12.93 14.31
C LEU A 78 -3.99 -13.30 13.46
N ARG A 79 -4.21 -13.80 12.24
CA ARG A 79 -3.17 -14.18 11.27
C ARG A 79 -2.71 -13.04 10.37
N ASN A 80 -3.33 -11.85 10.48
CA ASN A 80 -3.14 -10.70 9.58
C ASN A 80 -3.43 -11.01 8.10
N ASP A 81 -4.35 -11.93 7.81
CA ASP A 81 -4.82 -12.15 6.45
C ASP A 81 -5.58 -10.90 5.95
N ALA A 82 -5.06 -10.28 4.90
CA ALA A 82 -5.61 -9.04 4.34
C ALA A 82 -6.73 -9.26 3.31
N THR A 83 -7.22 -10.50 3.17
CA THR A 83 -8.31 -10.85 2.26
C THR A 83 -9.64 -10.44 2.88
N PRO A 84 -10.50 -9.66 2.18
CA PRO A 84 -11.77 -9.21 2.74
C PRO A 84 -12.70 -10.41 2.96
N VAL A 85 -13.31 -10.46 4.14
CA VAL A 85 -14.26 -11.52 4.52
C VAL A 85 -15.67 -10.96 4.51
N VAL A 86 -16.55 -11.54 3.68
CA VAL A 86 -17.98 -11.23 3.66
C VAL A 86 -18.73 -12.31 4.40
N PHE A 87 -19.50 -11.89 5.39
CA PHE A 87 -20.24 -12.79 6.26
C PHE A 87 -21.62 -13.09 5.64
N LEU A 88 -22.03 -14.36 5.65
CA LEU A 88 -23.30 -14.82 5.06
C LEU A 88 -24.27 -15.33 6.13
N ALA A 89 -25.48 -14.79 6.13
CA ALA A 89 -26.55 -15.15 7.06
C ALA A 89 -27.84 -15.56 6.34
N VAL A 90 -28.68 -16.36 7.02
CA VAL A 90 -29.96 -16.83 6.44
C VAL A 90 -31.01 -15.71 6.38
N HIS A 91 -30.96 -14.76 7.32
CA HIS A 91 -31.90 -13.65 7.48
C HIS A 91 -31.16 -12.45 8.08
N GLU A 92 -31.81 -11.28 8.11
CA GLU A 92 -31.28 -10.11 8.81
C GLU A 92 -31.16 -10.37 10.32
N ASP A 93 -29.96 -10.23 10.87
CA ASP A 93 -29.69 -10.18 12.30
C ASP A 93 -28.72 -9.02 12.57
N THR A 94 -29.25 -7.93 13.13
CA THR A 94 -28.46 -6.72 13.44
C THR A 94 -27.39 -6.98 14.51
N GLY A 95 -27.64 -7.89 15.44
CA GLY A 95 -26.68 -8.24 16.49
C GLY A 95 -25.47 -8.97 15.89
N LEU A 96 -25.74 -10.01 15.12
CA LEU A 96 -24.73 -10.78 14.39
C LEU A 96 -23.94 -9.91 13.40
N ALA A 97 -24.62 -9.05 12.65
CA ALA A 97 -23.97 -8.13 11.72
C ALA A 97 -23.04 -7.15 12.44
N VAL A 98 -23.48 -6.54 13.56
CA VAL A 98 -22.63 -5.65 14.37
C VAL A 98 -21.43 -6.39 14.95
N GLU A 99 -21.57 -7.66 15.35
CA GLU A 99 -20.45 -8.46 15.85
C GLU A 99 -19.45 -8.82 14.74
N ALA A 100 -19.93 -9.29 13.58
CA ALA A 100 -19.09 -9.57 12.42
C ALA A 100 -18.30 -8.32 11.95
N MET A 101 -18.95 -7.16 11.87
CA MET A 101 -18.29 -5.91 11.48
C MET A 101 -17.28 -5.41 12.54
N LYS A 102 -17.54 -5.64 13.85
CA LYS A 102 -16.55 -5.38 14.92
C LYS A 102 -15.34 -6.31 14.81
N LEU A 103 -15.57 -7.56 14.39
CA LEU A 103 -14.53 -8.51 14.03
C LEU A 103 -14.02 -8.30 12.58
N GLY A 104 -14.10 -7.08 12.04
CA GLY A 104 -13.41 -6.74 10.79
C GLY A 104 -13.94 -7.40 9.51
N ALA A 105 -15.16 -7.94 9.52
CA ALA A 105 -15.83 -8.32 8.28
C ALA A 105 -15.88 -7.11 7.32
N ALA A 106 -15.64 -7.37 6.03
CA ALA A 106 -15.68 -6.36 4.99
C ALA A 106 -17.13 -5.98 4.62
N ASP A 107 -18.05 -6.94 4.73
CA ASP A 107 -19.49 -6.75 4.52
C ASP A 107 -20.29 -7.90 5.17
N PHE A 108 -21.61 -7.75 5.25
CA PHE A 108 -22.57 -8.75 5.74
C PHE A 108 -23.74 -8.88 4.76
N LEU A 109 -23.99 -10.08 4.24
CA LEU A 109 -25.02 -10.36 3.25
C LEU A 109 -25.97 -11.47 3.72
N THR A 110 -27.26 -11.32 3.43
CA THR A 110 -28.29 -12.32 3.71
C THR A 110 -28.52 -13.28 2.55
N ASN A 111 -29.33 -14.32 2.77
CA ASN A 111 -29.81 -15.18 1.70
C ASN A 111 -30.64 -14.44 0.63
N GLU A 112 -31.27 -13.30 0.96
CA GLU A 112 -31.95 -12.46 -0.02
C GLU A 112 -30.93 -11.73 -0.90
N ASP A 113 -29.88 -11.18 -0.29
CA ASP A 113 -28.79 -10.50 -0.99
C ASP A 113 -28.06 -11.42 -1.97
N ILE A 114 -27.66 -12.63 -1.57
CA ILE A 114 -27.00 -13.59 -2.47
C ILE A 114 -27.93 -14.09 -3.60
N SER A 115 -29.24 -13.99 -3.42
CA SER A 115 -30.26 -14.29 -4.45
C SER A 115 -30.49 -13.10 -5.40
N SER A 116 -29.94 -11.93 -5.09
CA SER A 116 -30.15 -10.73 -5.88
C SER A 116 -29.35 -10.77 -7.19
N PRO A 117 -29.89 -10.27 -8.31
CA PRO A 117 -29.15 -10.14 -9.57
C PRO A 117 -27.88 -9.28 -9.46
N VAL A 118 -27.79 -8.40 -8.45
CA VAL A 118 -26.61 -7.53 -8.22
C VAL A 118 -25.55 -8.13 -7.31
N PHE A 119 -25.76 -9.31 -6.72
CA PHE A 119 -24.80 -9.98 -5.84
C PHE A 119 -23.38 -10.09 -6.44
N PRO A 120 -23.18 -10.53 -7.70
CA PRO A 120 -21.84 -10.60 -8.28
C PRO A 120 -21.16 -9.22 -8.41
N GLN A 121 -21.94 -8.17 -8.69
CA GLN A 121 -21.43 -6.81 -8.77
C GLN A 121 -21.07 -6.24 -7.38
N THR A 122 -21.79 -6.68 -6.34
CA THR A 122 -21.48 -6.34 -4.93
C THR A 122 -20.12 -6.91 -4.54
N LEU A 123 -19.86 -8.19 -4.84
CA LEU A 123 -18.54 -8.81 -4.58
C LEU A 123 -17.41 -8.12 -5.35
N VAL A 124 -17.63 -7.77 -6.63
CA VAL A 124 -16.66 -6.97 -7.41
C VAL A 124 -16.35 -5.65 -6.72
N GLY A 125 -17.36 -4.92 -6.26
CA GLY A 125 -17.19 -3.65 -5.55
C GLY A 125 -16.40 -3.79 -4.25
N ILE A 126 -16.62 -4.86 -3.48
CA ILE A 126 -15.88 -5.14 -2.23
C ILE A 126 -14.41 -5.44 -2.52
N VAL A 127 -14.11 -6.26 -3.54
CA VAL A 127 -12.74 -6.57 -3.96
C VAL A 127 -12.02 -5.32 -4.46
N GLU A 128 -12.65 -4.54 -5.34
CA GLU A 128 -12.06 -3.30 -5.87
C GLU A 128 -11.81 -2.25 -4.78
N LYS A 129 -12.79 -2.02 -3.88
CA LYS A 129 -12.65 -1.13 -2.71
C LYS A 129 -11.50 -1.55 -1.80
N THR A 130 -11.38 -2.84 -1.50
CA THR A 130 -10.32 -3.36 -0.63
C THR A 130 -8.95 -3.20 -1.27
N ARG A 131 -8.83 -3.46 -2.58
CA ARG A 131 -7.59 -3.26 -3.33
C ARG A 131 -7.18 -1.79 -3.38
N LEU A 132 -8.11 -0.89 -3.66
CA LEU A 132 -7.88 0.56 -3.71
C LEU A 132 -7.42 1.11 -2.35
N ASN A 133 -8.05 0.67 -1.24
CA ASN A 133 -7.64 1.05 0.11
C ASN A 133 -6.20 0.59 0.43
N LYS A 134 -5.83 -0.63 0.03
CA LYS A 134 -4.48 -1.19 0.21
C LYS A 134 -3.44 -0.41 -0.62
N GLU A 135 -3.75 -0.09 -1.87
CA GLU A 135 -2.89 0.73 -2.74
C GLU A 135 -2.72 2.16 -2.19
N PHE A 136 -3.81 2.79 -1.76
CA PHE A 136 -3.80 4.12 -1.15
C PHE A 136 -2.89 4.16 0.10
N SER A 137 -3.04 3.21 1.02
CA SER A 137 -2.19 3.13 2.23
C SER A 137 -0.70 2.95 1.90
N GLN A 138 -0.38 2.16 0.86
CA GLN A 138 1.00 2.01 0.40
C GLN A 138 1.56 3.30 -0.22
N LEU A 139 0.75 4.01 -1.02
CA LEU A 139 1.12 5.30 -1.61
C LEU A 139 1.34 6.36 -0.52
N GLU A 140 0.47 6.42 0.48
CA GLU A 140 0.62 7.33 1.62
C GLU A 140 1.91 7.04 2.42
N THR A 141 2.19 5.75 2.68
CA THR A 141 3.43 5.33 3.36
C THR A 141 4.68 5.70 2.55
N LYS A 142 4.65 5.50 1.22
CA LYS A 142 5.74 5.91 0.31
C LYS A 142 5.92 7.44 0.30
N LYS A 143 4.83 8.20 0.27
CA LYS A 143 4.84 9.67 0.33
C LYS A 143 5.49 10.16 1.62
N ARG A 144 5.04 9.68 2.79
CA ARG A 144 5.62 10.04 4.10
C ARG A 144 7.13 9.74 4.17
N ARG A 145 7.59 8.65 3.54
CA ARG A 145 9.02 8.31 3.46
C ARG A 145 9.81 9.27 2.57
N LEU A 146 9.23 9.77 1.47
CA LEU A 146 9.85 10.78 0.62
C LEU A 146 9.93 12.14 1.33
N GLU A 147 8.86 12.55 2.03
CA GLU A 147 8.83 13.78 2.84
C GLU A 147 9.90 13.76 3.93
N ALA A 148 10.02 12.65 4.68
CA ALA A 148 11.06 12.48 5.69
C ALA A 148 12.49 12.48 5.09
N MET A 149 12.68 11.89 3.91
CA MET A 149 13.96 11.94 3.20
C MET A 149 14.31 13.36 2.75
N GLN A 150 13.33 14.11 2.24
CA GLN A 150 13.51 15.51 1.84
C GLN A 150 13.90 16.39 3.03
N GLU A 151 13.21 16.24 4.16
CA GLU A 151 13.54 16.96 5.41
C GLU A 151 14.97 16.62 5.89
N PHE A 152 15.36 15.35 5.82
CA PHE A 152 16.70 14.87 6.17
C PHE A 152 17.79 15.47 5.27
N VAL A 153 17.57 15.49 3.95
CA VAL A 153 18.49 16.09 2.96
C VAL A 153 18.64 17.59 3.22
N LEU A 154 17.54 18.32 3.44
CA LEU A 154 17.58 19.76 3.75
C LEU A 154 18.32 20.06 5.07
N LYS A 155 18.13 19.22 6.11
CA LYS A 155 18.86 19.32 7.39
C LYS A 155 20.36 19.09 7.23
N ILE A 156 20.78 18.08 6.46
CA ILE A 156 22.20 17.87 6.11
C ILE A 156 22.73 19.07 5.33
N ALA A 157 21.99 19.55 4.34
CA ALA A 157 22.41 20.65 3.49
C ALA A 157 22.69 21.93 4.28
N SER A 158 21.76 22.31 5.16
CA SER A 158 21.93 23.46 6.05
C SER A 158 23.13 23.30 7.00
N ARG A 159 23.44 22.07 7.45
CA ARG A 159 24.55 21.81 8.37
C ARG A 159 25.92 21.81 7.67
N ILE A 160 25.97 21.51 6.37
CA ILE A 160 27.20 21.59 5.56
C ILE A 160 27.47 23.04 5.10
N GLU A 161 26.43 23.84 4.87
CA GLU A 161 26.55 25.22 4.45
C GLU A 161 27.30 26.10 5.47
N SER A 162 27.00 26.00 6.77
CA SER A 162 27.67 26.81 7.80
C SER A 162 29.21 26.70 7.79
N PRO A 163 29.82 25.50 7.82
CA PRO A 163 31.28 25.38 7.71
C PRO A 163 31.83 25.71 6.32
N LEU A 164 31.04 25.61 5.23
CA LEU A 164 31.47 26.10 3.92
C LEU A 164 31.63 27.63 3.92
N VAL A 165 30.65 28.35 4.46
CA VAL A 165 30.69 29.82 4.60
C VAL A 165 31.83 30.24 5.53
N GLU A 166 32.05 29.53 6.64
CA GLU A 166 33.18 29.80 7.55
C GLU A 166 34.53 29.58 6.85
N MET A 167 34.71 28.46 6.16
CA MET A 167 35.91 28.20 5.34
C MET A 167 36.08 29.24 4.23
N ARG A 168 35.00 29.75 3.65
CA ARG A 168 35.04 30.82 2.65
C ARG A 168 35.56 32.11 3.25
N THR A 169 34.99 32.57 4.36
CA THR A 169 35.43 33.79 5.05
C THR A 169 36.91 33.70 5.40
N ILE A 170 37.36 32.59 5.99
CA ILE A 170 38.78 32.36 6.30
C ILE A 170 39.63 32.37 5.02
N ALA A 171 39.22 31.69 3.95
CA ALA A 171 39.97 31.67 2.68
C ALA A 171 40.06 33.05 2.01
N SER A 172 39.08 33.92 2.24
CA SER A 172 38.99 35.29 1.71
C SER A 172 39.63 36.37 2.60
N GLU A 173 39.84 36.12 3.90
CA GLU A 173 40.72 36.91 4.80
C GLU A 173 42.19 36.52 4.61
N LEU A 174 42.42 35.23 4.36
CA LEU A 174 43.55 34.78 3.57
C LEU A 174 43.39 35.31 2.11
N LEU A 175 44.36 35.09 1.23
CA LEU A 175 44.54 35.83 -0.04
C LEU A 175 44.82 37.36 0.12
N GLN A 176 44.13 38.09 1.01
CA GLN A 176 44.32 39.54 1.20
C GLN A 176 45.68 39.94 1.83
N GLN A 177 46.26 39.07 2.66
CA GLN A 177 47.61 39.27 3.22
C GLN A 177 48.68 38.76 2.24
N GLU A 178 49.88 39.36 2.24
CA GLU A 178 51.06 38.92 1.46
C GLU A 178 51.53 37.50 1.80
N ARG A 179 52.01 36.76 0.78
CA ARG A 179 52.36 35.31 0.83
C ARG A 179 53.38 34.97 -0.25
N ASP A 180 53.93 33.76 -0.18
CA ASP A 180 54.56 33.13 -1.34
C ASP A 180 53.53 32.69 -2.42
N GLU A 181 54.03 32.56 -3.65
CA GLU A 181 53.25 32.21 -4.85
C GLU A 181 52.55 30.84 -4.73
N LYS A 182 53.15 29.89 -4.00
CA LYS A 182 52.63 28.53 -3.84
C LYS A 182 51.42 28.51 -2.90
N ALA A 183 51.50 29.23 -1.78
CA ALA A 183 50.39 29.43 -0.86
C ALA A 183 49.22 30.17 -1.54
N GLN A 184 49.52 31.20 -2.34
CA GLN A 184 48.49 31.93 -3.11
C GLN A 184 47.77 31.00 -4.11
N LYS A 185 48.50 30.16 -4.84
CA LYS A 185 47.93 29.19 -5.79
C LYS A 185 47.02 28.15 -5.11
N TYR A 186 47.40 27.64 -3.93
CA TYR A 186 46.53 26.71 -3.18
C TYR A 186 45.28 27.39 -2.64
N LEU A 187 45.38 28.62 -2.13
CA LEU A 187 44.22 29.37 -1.63
C LEU A 187 43.21 29.71 -2.73
N GLN A 188 43.67 30.05 -3.94
CA GLN A 188 42.81 30.21 -5.11
C GLN A 188 42.06 28.92 -5.47
N LEU A 189 42.74 27.76 -5.40
CA LEU A 189 42.11 26.47 -5.63
C LEU A 189 41.10 26.09 -4.53
N ILE A 190 41.37 26.44 -3.27
CA ILE A 190 40.43 26.23 -2.15
C ILE A 190 39.19 27.11 -2.35
N ALA A 191 39.36 28.42 -2.59
CA ALA A 191 38.26 29.34 -2.83
C ALA A 191 37.37 28.89 -4.00
N HIS A 192 37.97 28.53 -5.14
CA HIS A 192 37.24 28.03 -6.31
C HIS A 192 36.48 26.71 -6.03
N ASN A 193 37.02 25.82 -5.20
CA ASN A 193 36.28 24.61 -4.81
C ASN A 193 35.15 24.91 -3.81
N LEU A 194 35.31 25.91 -2.95
CA LEU A 194 34.22 26.38 -2.08
C LEU A 194 33.08 26.99 -2.91
N ASP A 195 33.38 27.79 -3.96
CA ASP A 195 32.36 28.33 -4.90
C ASP A 195 31.50 27.20 -5.48
N ARG A 196 32.16 26.16 -5.98
CA ARG A 196 31.51 25.00 -6.60
C ARG A 196 30.74 24.14 -5.61
N LEU A 197 31.12 24.13 -4.33
CA LEU A 197 30.38 23.44 -3.28
C LEU A 197 29.15 24.25 -2.86
N GLU A 198 29.28 25.55 -2.63
CA GLU A 198 28.17 26.45 -2.29
C GLU A 198 27.10 26.49 -3.41
N GLU A 199 27.51 26.51 -4.69
CA GLU A 199 26.58 26.42 -5.83
C GLU A 199 25.80 25.08 -5.81
N LYS A 200 26.49 23.96 -5.56
CA LYS A 200 25.84 22.64 -5.44
C LYS A 200 24.91 22.56 -4.24
N MET A 201 25.28 23.16 -3.09
CA MET A 201 24.41 23.23 -1.92
C MET A 201 23.14 24.03 -2.22
N LYS A 202 23.26 25.11 -3.01
CA LYS A 202 22.11 25.92 -3.46
C LYS A 202 21.18 25.15 -4.39
N LYS A 203 21.70 24.43 -5.39
CA LYS A 203 20.90 23.52 -6.25
C LYS A 203 20.18 22.47 -5.39
N LEU A 204 20.90 21.85 -4.45
CA LEU A 204 20.36 20.82 -3.57
C LEU A 204 19.30 21.32 -2.56
N LYS A 205 19.28 22.62 -2.22
CA LYS A 205 18.18 23.23 -1.46
C LYS A 205 16.95 23.52 -2.33
N ASN A 206 17.15 23.88 -3.59
CA ASN A 206 16.08 24.25 -4.53
C ASN A 206 15.37 23.04 -5.18
N LEU A 207 15.60 21.82 -4.66
CA LEU A 207 14.98 20.55 -5.07
C LEU A 207 13.44 20.54 -5.12
N GLN A 208 12.75 21.57 -4.61
CA GLN A 208 11.30 21.72 -4.72
C GLN A 208 10.83 22.31 -6.06
N ASP A 209 11.65 23.13 -6.72
CA ASP A 209 11.26 23.87 -7.93
C ASP A 209 11.84 23.27 -9.24
N ASP A 210 12.86 22.42 -9.14
CA ASP A 210 13.53 21.87 -10.32
C ASP A 210 12.65 20.84 -11.07
N LYS A 211 12.43 21.14 -12.35
CA LYS A 211 11.75 20.25 -13.29
C LYS A 211 12.58 18.97 -13.46
N THR A 212 12.14 17.88 -12.81
CA THR A 212 12.74 16.55 -12.96
C THR A 212 12.96 16.19 -14.43
N VAL A 213 14.23 16.01 -14.82
CA VAL A 213 14.59 15.58 -16.17
C VAL A 213 14.55 14.05 -16.23
N GLN A 214 14.00 13.49 -17.30
CA GLN A 214 13.83 12.05 -17.46
C GLN A 214 15.16 11.42 -17.92
N TYR A 215 15.81 10.65 -17.03
CA TYR A 215 17.19 10.19 -17.22
C TYR A 215 17.26 8.66 -17.35
N ILE A 216 16.58 8.14 -18.38
CA ILE A 216 16.35 6.71 -18.75
C ILE A 216 15.00 6.16 -18.24
N LYS A 217 14.14 5.87 -19.23
CA LYS A 217 12.79 5.26 -19.19
C LYS A 217 11.88 5.72 -18.05
N ASP A 218 12.07 5.27 -16.82
CA ASP A 218 11.14 5.50 -15.71
C ASP A 218 11.75 6.23 -14.51
N ILE A 219 13.06 6.54 -14.53
CA ILE A 219 13.73 7.24 -13.43
C ILE A 219 13.85 8.74 -13.74
N LYS A 220 13.29 9.54 -12.84
CA LYS A 220 13.45 11.00 -12.77
C LYS A 220 14.54 11.31 -11.76
N MET A 221 15.61 11.96 -12.21
CA MET A 221 16.66 12.50 -11.33
C MET A 221 16.63 14.02 -11.38
N VAL A 222 17.12 14.65 -10.32
CA VAL A 222 17.41 16.09 -10.36
C VAL A 222 18.82 16.27 -10.89
N ASP A 223 18.95 17.21 -11.83
CA ASP A 223 20.23 17.58 -12.39
C ASP A 223 21.01 18.45 -11.40
N LEU A 224 22.24 18.04 -11.09
CA LEU A 224 23.16 18.74 -10.19
C LEU A 224 24.45 19.18 -10.92
N SER A 225 24.46 19.10 -12.26
CA SER A 225 25.57 19.56 -13.10
C SER A 225 25.69 21.09 -13.14
#